data_AF-A0A1I1YK71-F1
#
_entry.id   AF-A0A1I1YK71-F1
#
_cell.length_a   1.000
_cell.length_b   1.000
_cell.length_c   1.000
_cell.angle_alpha   90.00
_cell.angle_beta   90.00
_cell.angle_gamma   90.00
#
_symmetry.space_group_name_H-M   'P 1'
#
loop_
_entity.id
_entity.type
_entity.pdbx_description
1 polymer ?
#
loop_
_entity_poly.entity_id
_entity_poly.type
_entity_poly.pdbx_seq_one_letter_code
_entity_poly.pdbx_strand_id
1 'polypeptide(L)'
;MSADRTRLYLGWSAINLVFTGLGLIITLWVMDRRTDQHEQFVRLYAERRNACTPAEFTEEPATVKLVQAPPRQDSAKSGYLGASGMDISPAMRLNLEALPPGEAGKLPLDTLRLGSPQVLPPRTIHVVNLWATWCDPCLAELPEFKSMFTRHREWDDVRFVPIQIKDHTDPLRSYHDYAGVMPPAPIRLADRTMSDALASTLAVGDRGGLYRGNLPVTLVLDCNRRVRWAKFEQLGEADFAALEPIIDQLRAELADTRPGAWCTLEWPGNGRCEAIERTAAHHSFEDCGPLRRRSSDLPGTAEVVEPEPAASVAVTSPEVLPTTCPPKTQLRNGKCSRLQKLPELQVTAPASSPMCGNGVCDPHESRTTCCQDCPCADRFVCKSLRPREPPRCRAALQP
;
A
#
# COMPACT_ATOMS: atom_id res chain seq x y z
N MET A 1 70.18 7.40 30.79
CA MET A 1 68.98 7.69 29.96
C MET A 1 68.49 9.07 30.35
N SER A 2 68.47 10.03 29.42
CA SER A 2 68.28 11.47 29.75
C SER A 2 66.83 11.77 30.16
N ALA A 3 66.67 12.72 31.08
CA ALA A 3 65.40 13.13 31.65
C ALA A 3 64.34 13.57 30.62
N ASP A 4 64.77 13.97 29.42
CA ASP A 4 63.89 14.38 28.32
C ASP A 4 63.08 13.24 27.72
N ARG A 5 63.65 12.03 27.61
CA ARG A 5 62.88 10.87 27.12
C ARG A 5 61.77 10.49 28.09
N THR A 6 62.05 10.53 29.40
CA THR A 6 61.06 10.21 30.43
C THR A 6 59.88 11.18 30.42
N ARG A 7 60.13 12.48 30.22
CA ARG A 7 59.06 13.49 30.07
C ARG A 7 58.21 13.26 28.82
N LEU A 8 58.82 12.85 27.71
CA LEU A 8 58.11 12.55 26.48
C LEU A 8 57.19 11.33 26.63
N TYR A 9 57.67 10.26 27.26
CA TYR A 9 56.87 9.06 27.53
C TYR A 9 55.73 9.33 28.51
N LEU A 10 55.96 10.12 29.56
CA LEU A 10 54.91 10.54 30.48
C LEU A 10 53.84 11.40 29.77
N GLY A 11 54.25 12.29 28.86
CA GLY A 11 53.32 13.08 28.05
C GLY A 11 52.44 12.23 27.12
N TRP A 12 53.03 11.28 26.41
CA TRP A 12 52.29 10.34 25.56
C TRP A 12 51.38 9.40 26.36
N SER A 13 51.82 8.95 27.53
CA SER A 13 50.98 8.16 28.43
C SER A 13 49.76 8.94 28.92
N ALA A 14 49.92 10.22 29.27
CA ALA A 14 48.81 11.08 29.65
C ALA A 14 47.81 11.30 28.50
N ILE A 15 48.30 11.52 27.28
CA ILE A 15 47.45 11.67 26.09
C ILE A 15 46.63 10.41 25.84
N ASN A 16 47.26 9.23 25.89
CA ASN A 16 46.54 7.96 25.72
C ASN A 16 45.46 7.76 26.79
N LEU A 17 45.72 8.17 28.04
CA LEU A 17 44.77 8.07 29.14
C LEU A 17 43.56 9.01 28.96
N VAL A 18 43.78 10.18 28.37
CA VAL A 18 42.70 11.10 27.99
C VAL A 18 41.84 10.51 26.86
N PHE A 19 42.46 9.94 25.83
CA PHE A 19 41.72 9.33 24.72
C PHE A 19 40.93 8.09 25.15
N THR A 20 41.47 7.24 26.03
CA THR A 20 40.72 6.09 26.56
C THR A 20 39.57 6.54 27.46
N GLY A 21 39.76 7.60 28.26
CA GLY A 21 38.68 8.22 29.05
C GLY A 21 37.55 8.77 28.17
N LEU A 22 37.89 9.49 27.10
CA LEU A 22 36.93 9.99 26.11
C LEU A 22 36.18 8.85 25.41
N GLY A 23 36.88 7.79 25.02
CA GLY A 23 36.27 6.60 24.42
C GLY A 23 35.26 5.92 25.36
N LEU A 24 35.58 5.82 26.65
CA LEU A 24 34.67 5.25 27.64
C LEU A 24 33.42 6.12 27.82
N ILE A 25 33.59 7.45 27.88
CA ILE A 25 32.47 8.41 27.98
C ILE A 25 31.54 8.31 26.77
N ILE A 26 32.10 8.26 25.55
CA ILE A 26 31.31 8.12 24.32
C ILE A 26 30.57 6.78 24.33
N THR A 27 31.21 5.69 24.76
CA THR A 27 30.59 4.37 24.81
C THR A 27 29.42 4.34 25.79
N LEU A 28 29.61 4.92 26.98
CA LEU A 28 28.54 5.06 27.99
C LEU A 28 27.40 5.93 27.46
N TRP A 29 27.70 7.04 26.77
CA TRP A 29 26.69 7.90 26.16
C TRP A 29 25.89 7.21 25.04
N VAL A 30 26.55 6.38 24.21
CA VAL A 30 25.87 5.58 23.18
C VAL A 30 25.00 4.49 23.81
N MET A 31 25.45 3.86 24.90
CA MET A 31 24.66 2.86 25.62
C MET A 31 23.42 3.48 26.27
N ASP A 32 23.56 4.64 26.91
CA ASP A 32 22.46 5.39 27.53
C ASP A 32 21.41 5.83 26.49
N ARG A 33 21.86 6.32 25.32
CA ARG A 33 20.95 6.62 24.21
C ARG A 33 20.23 5.40 23.66
N ARG A 34 20.85 4.22 23.66
CA ARG A 34 20.20 2.98 23.21
C ARG A 34 19.11 2.52 24.18
N THR A 35 19.30 2.70 25.49
CA THR A 35 18.28 2.37 26.49
C THR A 35 17.04 3.25 26.36
N ASP A 36 17.22 4.56 26.18
CA ASP A 36 16.11 5.50 25.96
C ASP A 36 15.28 5.15 24.71
N GLN A 37 15.96 4.79 23.61
CA GLN A 37 15.27 4.39 22.38
C GLN A 37 14.48 3.10 22.53
N HIS A 38 14.99 2.14 23.33
CA HIS A 38 14.30 0.87 23.56
C HIS A 38 13.02 1.08 24.36
N GLU A 39 13.05 1.92 25.39
CA GLU A 39 11.85 2.24 26.18
C GLU A 39 10.77 2.94 25.34
N GLN A 40 11.15 3.89 24.49
CA GLN A 40 10.22 4.54 23.56
C GLN A 40 9.61 3.53 22.58
N PHE A 41 10.40 2.60 22.06
CA PHE A 41 9.93 1.55 21.17
C PHE A 41 8.95 0.60 21.88
N VAL A 42 9.29 0.14 23.10
CA VAL A 42 8.43 -0.75 23.89
C VAL A 42 7.10 -0.07 24.22
N ARG A 43 7.13 1.22 24.57
CA ARG A 43 5.92 2.02 24.83
C ARG A 43 5.04 2.14 23.58
N LEU A 44 5.61 2.47 22.42
CA LEU A 44 4.88 2.54 21.16
C LEU A 44 4.27 1.19 20.75
N TYR A 45 5.00 0.09 20.97
CA TYR A 45 4.48 -1.25 20.73
C TYR A 45 3.35 -1.64 21.69
N ALA A 46 3.45 -1.27 22.97
CA ALA A 46 2.39 -1.50 23.95
C ALA A 46 1.13 -0.68 23.63
N GLU A 47 1.28 0.60 23.26
CA GLU A 47 0.18 1.46 22.81
C GLU A 47 -0.49 0.89 21.55
N ARG A 48 0.29 0.43 20.57
CA ARG A 48 -0.26 -0.20 19.35
C ARG A 48 -0.99 -1.51 19.63
N ARG A 49 -0.48 -2.32 20.57
CA ARG A 49 -1.12 -3.57 20.98
C ARG A 49 -2.46 -3.32 21.68
N ASN A 50 -2.54 -2.26 22.50
CA ASN A 50 -3.76 -1.90 23.21
C ASN A 50 -4.77 -1.15 22.32
N ALA A 51 -4.30 -0.45 21.28
CA ALA A 51 -5.14 0.19 20.25
C ALA A 51 -5.80 -0.82 19.29
N CYS A 52 -5.29 -2.06 19.24
CA CYS A 52 -5.90 -3.16 18.50
C CYS A 52 -6.65 -4.11 19.45
N THR A 53 -7.63 -3.59 20.18
CA THR A 53 -8.69 -4.45 20.72
C THR A 53 -9.62 -4.81 19.56
N PRO A 54 -9.87 -6.10 19.26
CA PRO A 54 -10.86 -6.47 18.25
C PRO A 54 -12.22 -5.96 18.71
N ALA A 55 -12.85 -5.09 17.92
CA ALA A 55 -14.27 -4.83 18.11
C ALA A 55 -15.02 -6.14 17.83
N GLU A 56 -15.83 -6.61 18.77
CA GLU A 56 -16.78 -7.69 18.52
C GLU A 56 -17.82 -7.16 17.52
N PHE A 57 -17.62 -7.49 16.24
CA PHE A 57 -18.64 -7.30 15.22
C PHE A 57 -19.60 -8.48 15.30
N THR A 58 -20.88 -8.17 15.53
CA THR A 58 -21.96 -9.08 15.22
C THR A 58 -22.10 -9.08 13.70
N GLU A 59 -21.51 -10.08 13.04
CA GLU A 59 -21.72 -10.29 11.61
C GLU A 59 -23.19 -10.68 11.37
N GLU A 60 -23.94 -9.77 10.75
CA GLU A 60 -25.10 -10.16 9.96
C GLU A 60 -24.58 -11.05 8.81
N PRO A 61 -25.20 -12.21 8.52
CA PRO A 61 -24.67 -13.14 7.55
C PRO A 61 -24.84 -12.55 6.15
N ALA A 62 -23.83 -11.81 5.70
CA ALA A 62 -23.64 -11.55 4.29
C ALA A 62 -23.47 -12.92 3.62
N THR A 63 -24.22 -13.14 2.55
CA THR A 63 -24.07 -14.33 1.70
C THR A 63 -22.63 -14.38 1.20
N VAL A 64 -21.84 -15.23 1.86
CA VAL A 64 -20.43 -15.45 1.53
C VAL A 64 -20.38 -16.06 0.13
N LYS A 65 -20.06 -15.25 -0.88
CA LYS A 65 -19.44 -15.78 -2.08
C LYS A 65 -18.17 -16.48 -1.60
N LEU A 66 -18.14 -17.81 -1.67
CA LEU A 66 -16.95 -18.59 -1.36
C LEU A 66 -15.82 -18.11 -2.28
N VAL A 67 -14.91 -17.32 -1.72
CA VAL A 67 -13.62 -17.00 -2.34
C VAL A 67 -12.91 -18.33 -2.56
N GLN A 68 -12.55 -18.65 -3.81
CA GLN A 68 -11.90 -19.92 -4.10
C GLN A 68 -10.49 -19.94 -3.48
N ALA A 69 -10.04 -21.12 -3.07
CA ALA A 69 -8.66 -21.28 -2.62
C ALA A 69 -7.70 -21.02 -3.79
N PRO A 70 -6.52 -20.43 -3.55
CA PRO A 70 -5.54 -20.19 -4.59
C PRO A 70 -5.11 -21.51 -5.26
N PRO A 71 -4.86 -21.50 -6.58
CA PRO A 71 -4.41 -22.69 -7.31
C PRO A 71 -3.11 -23.29 -6.76
N ARG A 72 -2.88 -24.56 -7.07
CA ARG A 72 -1.62 -25.24 -6.72
C ARG A 72 -0.43 -24.57 -7.42
N GLN A 73 0.73 -24.64 -6.77
CA GLN A 73 1.98 -24.10 -7.29
C GLN A 73 2.69 -25.15 -8.15
N ASP A 74 3.02 -24.80 -9.39
CA ASP A 74 3.92 -25.60 -10.23
C ASP A 74 5.39 -25.43 -9.79
N SER A 75 6.27 -26.36 -10.19
CA SER A 75 7.70 -26.29 -9.86
C SER A 75 8.48 -25.38 -10.80
N ALA A 76 9.41 -24.58 -10.25
CA ALA A 76 10.25 -23.69 -11.03
C ALA A 76 11.24 -24.47 -11.91
N LYS A 77 11.19 -24.22 -13.22
CA LYS A 77 12.08 -24.80 -14.22
C LYS A 77 12.21 -23.85 -15.41
N SER A 78 13.26 -24.02 -16.22
CA SER A 78 13.37 -23.29 -17.47
C SER A 78 12.32 -23.81 -18.47
N GLY A 79 11.72 -22.91 -19.24
CA GLY A 79 10.59 -23.20 -20.12
C GLY A 79 9.24 -23.04 -19.43
N TYR A 80 8.24 -23.76 -19.93
CA TYR A 80 6.87 -23.73 -19.41
C TYR A 80 6.74 -24.47 -18.08
N LEU A 81 6.31 -23.79 -17.01
CA LEU A 81 6.21 -24.35 -15.65
C LEU A 81 5.06 -25.37 -15.55
N GLY A 82 3.89 -25.00 -16.04
CA GLY A 82 2.65 -25.78 -15.95
C GLY A 82 1.41 -24.91 -16.06
N ALA A 83 0.23 -25.53 -15.99
CA ALA A 83 -1.06 -24.86 -16.19
C ALA A 83 -1.48 -23.97 -15.01
N SER A 84 -1.01 -24.25 -13.80
CA SER A 84 -1.36 -23.44 -12.62
C SER A 84 -0.35 -22.34 -12.37
N GLY A 85 0.88 -22.49 -12.87
CA GLY A 85 1.96 -21.54 -12.71
C GLY A 85 2.42 -21.37 -11.25
N MET A 86 3.31 -20.41 -11.06
CA MET A 86 3.88 -20.07 -9.76
C MET A 86 3.46 -18.67 -9.32
N ASP A 87 3.10 -18.54 -8.05
CA ASP A 87 2.81 -17.29 -7.38
C ASP A 87 4.07 -16.48 -7.12
N ILE A 88 3.95 -15.17 -7.30
CA ILE A 88 4.98 -14.19 -6.95
C ILE A 88 4.42 -13.10 -6.05
N SER A 89 3.34 -13.35 -5.32
CA SER A 89 2.68 -12.38 -4.44
C SER A 89 3.66 -11.68 -3.48
N PRO A 90 4.62 -12.39 -2.83
CA PRO A 90 5.63 -11.70 -2.02
C PRO A 90 6.43 -10.65 -2.80
N ALA A 91 6.85 -10.95 -4.03
CA ALA A 91 7.55 -10.00 -4.89
C ALA A 91 6.63 -8.86 -5.35
N MET A 92 5.36 -9.16 -5.64
CA MET A 92 4.35 -8.15 -5.99
C MET A 92 4.08 -7.14 -4.89
N ARG A 93 4.49 -7.40 -3.63
CA ARG A 93 4.35 -6.45 -2.52
C ARG A 93 5.49 -5.43 -2.44
N LEU A 94 6.58 -5.64 -3.17
CA LEU A 94 7.75 -4.77 -3.13
C LEU A 94 7.47 -3.47 -3.88
N ASN A 95 7.97 -2.37 -3.32
CA ASN A 95 8.03 -1.08 -4.01
C ASN A 95 9.38 -0.98 -4.72
N LEU A 96 9.34 -0.67 -6.00
CA LEU A 96 10.49 -0.52 -6.88
C LEU A 96 10.51 0.90 -7.42
N GLU A 97 11.70 1.39 -7.74
CA GLU A 97 11.82 2.69 -8.39
C GLU A 97 11.25 2.61 -9.79
N ALA A 98 10.39 3.55 -10.17
CA ALA A 98 9.67 3.54 -11.43
C ALA A 98 9.97 4.76 -12.29
N LEU A 99 10.14 4.48 -13.59
CA LEU A 99 10.40 5.46 -14.63
C LEU A 99 9.26 5.42 -15.65
N PRO A 100 8.25 6.31 -15.52
CA PRO A 100 7.14 6.39 -16.46
C PRO A 100 7.62 6.81 -17.87
N PRO A 101 6.75 6.72 -18.90
CA PRO A 101 7.07 7.15 -20.25
C PRO A 101 6.89 8.67 -20.34
N GLY A 102 7.97 9.42 -20.49
CA GLY A 102 7.97 10.89 -20.45
C GLY A 102 9.30 11.43 -19.94
N GLU A 103 9.64 12.68 -20.28
CA GLU A 103 11.01 13.21 -20.31
C GLU A 103 11.92 12.93 -19.10
N ALA A 104 13.17 12.61 -19.44
CA ALA A 104 14.31 12.72 -18.56
C ALA A 104 14.37 14.14 -17.97
N GLY A 105 14.33 14.26 -16.64
CA GLY A 105 14.76 15.50 -15.97
C GLY A 105 13.82 16.12 -14.95
N LYS A 106 12.67 15.52 -14.62
CA LYS A 106 11.90 15.94 -13.43
C LYS A 106 11.58 14.75 -12.53
N LEU A 107 12.44 14.57 -11.51
CA LEU A 107 12.13 13.81 -10.31
C LEU A 107 10.79 14.28 -9.68
N PRO A 108 10.08 13.39 -8.97
CA PRO A 108 10.60 12.18 -8.34
C PRO A 108 10.47 10.95 -9.23
N LEU A 109 11.51 10.13 -9.22
CA LEU A 109 11.39 8.70 -9.43
C LEU A 109 10.37 8.21 -8.41
N ASP A 110 9.15 7.91 -8.87
CA ASP A 110 8.11 7.45 -7.98
C ASP A 110 8.41 5.99 -7.60
N THR A 111 8.10 5.61 -6.37
CA THR A 111 8.20 4.20 -5.98
C THR A 111 6.86 3.54 -6.24
N LEU A 112 6.83 2.59 -7.17
CA LEU A 112 5.63 1.82 -7.49
C LEU A 112 5.72 0.41 -6.95
N ARG A 113 4.61 -0.08 -6.41
CA ARG A 113 4.47 -1.49 -6.07
C ARG A 113 4.50 -2.34 -7.35
N LEU A 114 5.27 -3.42 -7.38
CA LEU A 114 5.32 -4.34 -8.54
C LEU A 114 3.92 -4.86 -8.90
N GLY A 115 3.11 -5.26 -7.92
CA GLY A 115 1.72 -5.69 -8.12
C GLY A 115 0.70 -4.57 -8.36
N SER A 116 1.12 -3.32 -8.53
CA SER A 116 0.18 -2.23 -8.82
C SER A 116 -0.40 -2.35 -10.23
N PRO A 117 -1.67 -1.97 -10.47
CA PRO A 117 -2.26 -1.98 -11.82
C PRO A 117 -1.53 -1.09 -12.84
N GLN A 118 -0.74 -0.13 -12.37
CA GLN A 118 0.12 0.69 -13.21
C GLN A 118 1.22 -0.17 -13.86
N VAL A 119 1.87 -1.02 -13.06
CA VAL A 119 2.98 -1.88 -13.49
C VAL A 119 2.47 -3.16 -14.15
N LEU A 120 1.61 -3.90 -13.44
CA LEU A 120 1.02 -5.17 -13.86
C LEU A 120 -0.50 -4.99 -14.00
N PRO A 121 -1.00 -4.31 -15.05
CA PRO A 121 -2.44 -4.17 -15.26
C PRO A 121 -3.17 -5.53 -15.25
N PRO A 122 -4.43 -5.57 -14.82
CA PRO A 122 -5.24 -6.76 -14.96
C PRO A 122 -5.48 -7.06 -16.45
N ARG A 123 -5.81 -8.32 -16.76
CA ARG A 123 -6.13 -8.77 -18.13
C ARG A 123 -5.00 -8.48 -19.13
N THR A 124 -3.77 -8.77 -18.75
CA THR A 124 -2.58 -8.56 -19.58
C THR A 124 -1.59 -9.69 -19.29
N ILE A 125 -0.87 -10.14 -20.31
CA ILE A 125 0.27 -11.06 -20.18
C ILE A 125 1.53 -10.22 -20.03
N HIS A 126 2.41 -10.57 -19.08
CA HIS A 126 3.58 -9.75 -18.79
C HIS A 126 4.86 -10.55 -19.05
N VAL A 127 5.72 -10.03 -19.92
CA VAL A 127 7.08 -10.53 -20.13
C VAL A 127 7.98 -9.70 -19.23
N VAL A 128 8.25 -10.21 -18.03
CA VAL A 128 9.13 -9.58 -17.04
C VAL A 128 10.57 -10.00 -17.33
N ASN A 129 11.45 -9.04 -17.59
CA ASN A 129 12.86 -9.30 -17.84
C ASN A 129 13.72 -8.63 -16.76
N LEU A 130 14.47 -9.43 -16.02
CA LEU A 130 15.42 -8.98 -15.01
C LEU A 130 16.78 -8.80 -15.69
N TRP A 131 17.33 -7.60 -15.62
CA TRP A 131 18.54 -7.23 -16.34
C TRP A 131 19.43 -6.28 -15.52
N ALA A 132 20.65 -6.06 -16.00
CA ALA A 132 21.59 -5.09 -15.44
C ALA A 132 22.52 -4.56 -16.55
N THR A 133 23.08 -3.36 -16.39
CA THR A 133 23.97 -2.74 -17.39
C THR A 133 25.32 -3.43 -17.51
N TRP A 134 25.74 -4.16 -16.46
CA TRP A 134 26.98 -4.94 -16.46
C TRP A 134 26.80 -6.37 -16.98
N CYS A 135 25.56 -6.75 -17.32
CA CYS A 135 25.22 -8.09 -17.77
C CYS A 135 25.20 -8.15 -19.31
N ASP A 136 26.34 -8.48 -19.92
CA ASP A 136 26.45 -8.68 -21.38
C ASP A 136 25.37 -9.60 -21.98
N PRO A 137 25.08 -10.80 -21.41
CA PRO A 137 24.03 -11.65 -21.96
C PRO A 137 22.63 -11.02 -21.87
N CYS A 138 22.36 -10.18 -20.87
CA CYS A 138 21.10 -9.43 -20.78
C CYS A 138 20.98 -8.42 -21.92
N LEU A 139 22.05 -7.66 -22.19
CA LEU A 139 22.04 -6.66 -23.26
C LEU A 139 21.93 -7.31 -24.64
N ALA A 140 22.51 -8.50 -24.82
CA ALA A 140 22.45 -9.25 -26.06
C ALA A 140 21.03 -9.75 -26.43
N GLU A 141 20.15 -10.02 -25.45
CA GLU A 141 18.78 -10.49 -25.72
C GLU A 141 17.74 -9.36 -25.90
N LEU A 142 18.03 -8.13 -25.46
CA LEU A 142 17.10 -7.00 -25.60
C LEU A 142 16.67 -6.72 -27.06
N PRO A 143 17.59 -6.71 -28.07
CA PRO A 143 17.20 -6.54 -29.47
C PRO A 143 16.26 -7.63 -29.98
N GLU A 144 16.44 -8.88 -29.51
CA GLU A 144 15.59 -10.00 -29.90
C GLU A 144 14.19 -9.88 -29.29
N PHE A 145 14.08 -9.49 -28.01
CA PHE A 145 12.79 -9.10 -27.45
C PHE A 145 12.14 -7.98 -28.25
N LYS A 146 12.91 -6.95 -28.64
CA LYS A 146 12.38 -5.83 -29.43
C LYS A 146 11.86 -6.31 -30.79
N SER A 147 12.59 -7.20 -31.44
CA SER A 147 12.18 -7.85 -32.69
C SER A 147 10.88 -8.65 -32.51
N MET A 148 10.80 -9.48 -31.46
CA MET A 148 9.61 -10.25 -31.10
C MET A 148 8.37 -9.37 -30.89
N PHE A 149 8.47 -8.30 -30.09
CA PHE A 149 7.34 -7.37 -29.92
C PHE A 149 7.01 -6.59 -31.20
N THR A 150 7.99 -6.32 -32.07
CA THR A 150 7.76 -5.58 -33.33
C THR A 150 7.04 -6.44 -34.38
N ARG A 151 7.36 -7.74 -34.43
CA ARG A 151 6.77 -8.69 -35.39
C ARG A 151 5.39 -9.20 -34.97
N HIS A 152 5.07 -9.17 -33.68
CA HIS A 152 3.76 -9.50 -33.12
C HIS A 152 2.96 -8.23 -32.76
N ARG A 153 2.48 -7.51 -33.78
CA ARG A 153 1.75 -6.25 -33.58
C ARG A 153 0.35 -6.45 -32.97
N GLU A 154 -0.15 -7.67 -33.03
CA GLU A 154 -1.42 -8.09 -32.46
C GLU A 154 -1.38 -8.25 -30.93
N TRP A 155 -0.20 -8.18 -30.31
CA TRP A 155 0.02 -8.33 -28.86
C TRP A 155 -0.32 -7.07 -28.06
N ASP A 156 -1.49 -6.47 -28.29
CA ASP A 156 -1.97 -5.31 -27.52
C ASP A 156 -2.19 -5.63 -26.03
N ASP A 157 -2.34 -6.92 -25.71
CA ASP A 157 -2.56 -7.50 -24.40
C ASP A 157 -1.29 -8.12 -23.78
N VAL A 158 -0.11 -7.88 -24.38
CA VAL A 158 1.19 -8.31 -23.84
C VAL A 158 2.05 -7.10 -23.52
N ARG A 159 2.65 -7.08 -22.32
CA ARG A 159 3.53 -6.00 -21.89
C ARG A 159 4.93 -6.49 -21.58
N PHE A 160 5.93 -5.80 -22.12
CA PHE A 160 7.31 -5.95 -21.68
C PHE A 160 7.53 -5.13 -20.41
N VAL A 161 8.04 -5.77 -19.36
CA VAL A 161 8.29 -5.15 -18.04
C VAL A 161 9.76 -5.37 -17.69
N PRO A 162 10.66 -4.45 -18.11
CA PRO A 162 12.06 -4.53 -17.74
C PRO A 162 12.25 -4.07 -16.30
N ILE A 163 13.00 -4.86 -15.53
CA ILE A 163 13.36 -4.54 -14.15
C ILE A 163 14.86 -4.64 -14.01
N GLN A 164 15.50 -3.49 -13.79
CA GLN A 164 16.92 -3.43 -13.50
C GLN A 164 17.15 -3.90 -12.06
N ILE A 165 17.97 -4.92 -11.85
CA ILE A 165 18.26 -5.46 -10.52
C ILE A 165 19.76 -5.62 -10.31
N LYS A 166 20.21 -5.62 -9.05
CA LYS A 166 21.62 -5.82 -8.71
C LYS A 166 22.57 -4.84 -9.42
N ASP A 167 22.10 -3.62 -9.62
CA ASP A 167 22.78 -2.61 -10.41
C ASP A 167 22.71 -1.26 -9.71
N HIS A 168 23.87 -0.64 -9.52
CA HIS A 168 24.00 0.62 -8.80
C HIS A 168 24.03 1.83 -9.72
N THR A 169 24.02 1.61 -11.03
CA THR A 169 23.92 2.70 -12.02
C THR A 169 22.63 3.50 -11.84
N ASP A 170 22.61 4.74 -12.32
CA ASP A 170 21.39 5.55 -12.34
C ASP A 170 20.41 4.96 -13.35
N PRO A 171 19.23 4.44 -12.94
CA PRO A 171 18.30 3.79 -13.85
C PRO A 171 17.79 4.74 -14.92
N LEU A 172 17.68 6.05 -14.66
CA LEU A 172 17.27 7.01 -15.68
C LEU A 172 18.26 7.01 -16.84
N ARG A 173 19.56 7.04 -16.51
CA ARG A 173 20.63 6.94 -17.49
C ARG A 173 20.66 5.57 -18.15
N SER A 174 20.60 4.49 -17.39
CA SER A 174 20.67 3.13 -17.93
C SER A 174 19.53 2.88 -18.93
N TYR A 175 18.30 3.25 -18.59
CA TYR A 175 17.17 3.11 -19.50
C TYR A 175 17.21 4.08 -20.68
N HIS A 176 17.83 5.26 -20.54
CA HIS A 176 18.08 6.15 -21.66
C HIS A 176 19.06 5.52 -22.66
N ASP A 177 20.20 5.03 -22.16
CA ASP A 177 21.29 4.50 -22.98
C ASP A 177 20.88 3.23 -23.76
N TYR A 178 19.98 2.41 -23.18
CA TYR A 178 19.49 1.18 -23.80
C TYR A 178 18.09 1.27 -24.43
N ALA A 179 17.45 2.45 -24.45
CA ALA A 179 16.13 2.64 -25.05
C ALA A 179 16.07 2.22 -26.54
N GLY A 180 17.19 2.37 -27.26
CA GLY A 180 17.28 2.02 -28.68
C GLY A 180 17.22 0.52 -28.97
N VAL A 181 17.59 -0.33 -28.00
CA VAL A 181 17.64 -1.79 -28.17
C VAL A 181 16.53 -2.54 -27.43
N MET A 182 15.87 -1.89 -26.47
CA MET A 182 14.80 -2.49 -25.67
C MET A 182 13.43 -2.40 -26.37
N PRO A 183 12.51 -3.37 -26.15
CA PRO A 183 11.10 -3.18 -26.50
C PRO A 183 10.50 -1.93 -25.86
N PRO A 184 9.43 -1.35 -26.46
CA PRO A 184 8.64 -0.34 -25.77
C PRO A 184 8.11 -0.87 -24.42
N ALA A 185 8.42 -0.16 -23.34
CA ALA A 185 7.99 -0.48 -21.99
C ALA A 185 7.32 0.75 -21.37
N PRO A 186 5.99 0.75 -21.16
CA PRO A 186 5.28 1.87 -20.58
C PRO A 186 5.79 2.24 -19.18
N ILE A 187 6.21 1.25 -18.39
CA ILE A 187 6.87 1.48 -17.10
C ILE A 187 8.16 0.67 -17.09
N ARG A 188 9.24 1.32 -16.66
CA ARG A 188 10.55 0.72 -16.45
C ARG A 188 10.85 0.76 -14.96
N LEU A 189 11.39 -0.32 -14.42
CA LEU A 189 11.58 -0.46 -12.98
C LEU A 189 13.05 -0.67 -12.61
N ALA A 190 13.42 -0.30 -11.40
CA ALA A 190 14.70 -0.63 -10.82
C ALA A 190 14.56 -1.04 -9.34
N ASP A 191 15.15 -2.18 -8.99
CA ASP A 191 15.35 -2.56 -7.59
C ASP A 191 16.60 -1.87 -7.05
N ARG A 192 16.38 -0.76 -6.35
CA ARG A 192 17.41 -0.02 -5.62
C ARG A 192 17.43 -0.32 -4.13
N THR A 193 16.74 -1.37 -3.69
CA THR A 193 16.79 -1.77 -2.29
C THR A 193 18.21 -2.22 -1.94
N MET A 194 18.68 -1.89 -0.74
CA MET A 194 20.05 -2.18 -0.30
C MET A 194 20.40 -3.68 -0.25
N SER A 195 19.40 -4.57 -0.43
CA SER A 195 19.52 -6.02 -0.24
C SER A 195 19.02 -6.82 -1.44
N ASP A 196 18.90 -6.22 -2.63
CA ASP A 196 18.34 -6.85 -3.83
C ASP A 196 17.01 -7.59 -3.51
N ALA A 197 16.08 -6.88 -2.86
CA ALA A 197 14.88 -7.47 -2.25
C ALA A 197 14.05 -8.27 -3.26
N LEU A 198 13.97 -7.83 -4.52
CA LEU A 198 13.26 -8.56 -5.57
C LEU A 198 13.96 -9.89 -5.87
N ALA A 199 15.27 -9.86 -6.12
CA ALA A 199 16.04 -11.07 -6.42
C ALA A 199 15.99 -12.06 -5.25
N SER A 200 16.15 -11.57 -4.03
CA SER A 200 16.09 -12.36 -2.80
C SER A 200 14.71 -12.99 -2.59
N THR A 201 13.64 -12.24 -2.84
CA THR A 201 12.26 -12.73 -2.71
C THR A 201 11.93 -13.78 -3.76
N LEU A 202 12.40 -13.61 -5.01
CA LEU A 202 12.24 -14.59 -6.08
C LEU A 202 13.11 -15.84 -5.90
N ALA A 203 14.20 -15.77 -5.15
CA ALA A 203 15.06 -16.91 -4.89
C ALA A 203 14.46 -17.93 -3.89
N VAL A 204 13.49 -17.49 -3.07
CA VAL A 204 12.88 -18.32 -2.03
C VAL A 204 11.60 -18.97 -2.55
N GLY A 205 11.43 -20.28 -2.30
CA GLY A 205 10.17 -20.98 -2.57
C GLY A 205 10.28 -22.50 -2.44
N ASP A 206 9.28 -23.12 -1.82
CA ASP A 206 9.22 -24.57 -1.57
C ASP A 206 9.20 -25.42 -2.85
N ARG A 207 8.88 -24.79 -3.99
CA ARG A 207 8.77 -25.41 -5.33
C ARG A 207 9.93 -25.03 -6.25
N GLY A 208 11.01 -24.49 -5.69
CA GLY A 208 12.16 -23.94 -6.39
C GLY A 208 12.01 -22.44 -6.61
N GLY A 209 13.08 -21.67 -6.39
CA GLY A 209 13.11 -20.23 -6.62
C GLY A 209 13.13 -19.88 -8.12
N LEU A 210 12.54 -18.72 -8.43
CA LEU A 210 12.54 -18.07 -9.76
C LEU A 210 13.77 -17.19 -10.00
N TYR A 211 14.69 -17.12 -9.03
CA TYR A 211 15.99 -16.49 -9.20
C TYR A 211 17.09 -17.42 -8.68
N ARG A 212 18.12 -17.67 -9.49
CA ARG A 212 19.17 -18.66 -9.21
C ARG A 212 20.56 -18.05 -9.01
N GLY A 213 20.62 -16.76 -8.71
CA GLY A 213 21.88 -16.03 -8.56
C GLY A 213 22.36 -15.34 -9.83
N ASN A 214 21.84 -15.76 -11.00
CA ASN A 214 22.34 -15.34 -12.31
C ASN A 214 21.34 -14.43 -13.03
N LEU A 215 21.88 -13.63 -13.96
CA LEU A 215 21.13 -12.83 -14.93
C LEU A 215 21.54 -13.26 -16.35
N PRO A 216 20.67 -13.08 -17.37
CA PRO A 216 19.29 -12.58 -17.26
C PRO A 216 18.32 -13.59 -16.64
N VAL A 217 17.16 -13.08 -16.22
CA VAL A 217 16.00 -13.92 -15.88
C VAL A 217 14.79 -13.36 -16.59
N THR A 218 14.11 -14.19 -17.37
CA THR A 218 12.84 -13.84 -18.04
C THR A 218 11.71 -14.66 -17.45
N LEU A 219 10.63 -13.99 -17.02
CA LEU A 219 9.43 -14.59 -16.49
C LEU A 219 8.22 -14.14 -17.32
N VAL A 220 7.33 -15.06 -17.66
CA VAL A 220 6.06 -14.75 -18.32
C VAL A 220 4.94 -14.97 -17.34
N LEU A 221 4.26 -13.89 -16.99
CA LEU A 221 3.12 -13.89 -16.09
C LEU A 221 1.83 -13.90 -16.90
N ASP A 222 0.88 -14.73 -16.49
CA ASP A 222 -0.44 -14.78 -17.10
C ASP A 222 -1.39 -13.68 -16.58
N CYS A 223 -2.64 -13.76 -17.04
CA CYS A 223 -3.75 -12.89 -16.66
C CYS A 223 -4.03 -12.84 -15.14
N ASN A 224 -3.57 -13.83 -14.39
CA ASN A 224 -3.70 -13.92 -12.95
C ASN A 224 -2.39 -13.55 -12.21
N ARG A 225 -1.43 -12.94 -12.94
CA ARG A 225 -0.08 -12.57 -12.48
C ARG A 225 0.76 -13.74 -11.97
N ARG A 226 0.48 -14.96 -12.43
CA ARG A 226 1.24 -16.17 -12.08
C ARG A 226 2.26 -16.48 -13.16
N VAL A 227 3.46 -16.88 -12.77
CA VAL A 227 4.54 -17.24 -13.70
C VAL A 227 4.22 -18.58 -14.35
N ARG A 228 3.98 -18.58 -15.66
CA ARG A 228 3.67 -19.77 -16.46
C ARG A 228 4.87 -20.24 -17.28
N TRP A 229 5.83 -19.37 -17.52
CA TRP A 229 7.08 -19.69 -18.21
C TRP A 229 8.22 -18.91 -17.57
N ALA A 230 9.40 -19.52 -17.47
CA ALA A 230 10.59 -18.87 -16.93
C ALA A 230 11.85 -19.30 -17.68
N LYS A 231 12.88 -18.46 -17.71
CA LYS A 231 14.23 -18.79 -18.17
C LYS A 231 15.22 -18.06 -17.27
N PHE A 232 16.27 -18.78 -16.84
CA PHE A 232 17.24 -18.30 -15.84
C PHE A 232 18.64 -18.08 -16.43
N GLU A 233 18.71 -17.94 -17.75
CA GLU A 233 19.91 -17.76 -18.56
C GLU A 233 19.51 -17.00 -19.83
N GLN A 234 20.49 -16.60 -20.65
CA GLN A 234 20.23 -15.91 -21.91
C GLN A 234 19.29 -16.71 -22.82
N LEU A 235 18.30 -16.04 -23.40
CA LEU A 235 17.47 -16.64 -24.44
C LEU A 235 18.22 -16.67 -25.77
N GLY A 236 18.27 -17.84 -26.41
CA GLY A 236 18.66 -17.99 -27.80
C GLY A 236 17.47 -17.97 -28.75
N GLU A 237 17.74 -18.00 -30.06
CA GLU A 237 16.70 -18.03 -31.12
C GLU A 237 15.68 -19.16 -30.91
N ALA A 238 16.14 -20.36 -30.53
CA ALA A 238 15.27 -21.49 -30.24
C ALA A 238 14.38 -21.26 -29.00
N ASP A 239 14.87 -20.53 -27.99
CA ASP A 239 14.09 -20.20 -26.80
C ASP A 239 12.99 -19.19 -27.15
N PHE A 240 13.30 -18.18 -27.97
CA PHE A 240 12.29 -17.23 -28.48
C PHE A 240 11.22 -17.93 -29.32
N ALA A 241 11.63 -18.83 -30.22
CA ALA A 241 10.70 -19.64 -31.01
C ALA A 241 9.80 -20.54 -30.16
N ALA A 242 10.28 -20.99 -28.99
CA ALA A 242 9.49 -21.75 -28.04
C ALA A 242 8.61 -20.87 -27.12
N LEU A 243 9.01 -19.62 -26.89
CA LEU A 243 8.32 -18.65 -26.04
C LEU A 243 7.07 -18.07 -26.71
N GLU A 244 7.16 -17.69 -27.98
CA GLU A 244 6.04 -17.03 -28.70
C GLU A 244 4.73 -17.86 -28.70
N PRO A 245 4.74 -19.18 -28.99
CA PRO A 245 3.52 -19.98 -28.92
C PRO A 245 2.93 -20.07 -27.50
N ILE A 246 3.79 -19.99 -26.48
CA ILE A 246 3.33 -19.97 -25.08
C ILE A 246 2.65 -18.64 -24.78
N ILE A 247 3.20 -17.51 -25.24
CA ILE A 247 2.55 -16.21 -25.11
C ILE A 247 1.18 -16.25 -25.78
N ASP A 248 1.08 -16.75 -27.02
CA ASP A 248 -0.20 -16.85 -27.73
C ASP A 248 -1.20 -17.80 -27.05
N GLN A 249 -0.74 -18.90 -26.44
CA GLN A 249 -1.58 -19.76 -25.61
C GLN A 249 -2.16 -18.98 -24.42
N LEU A 250 -1.34 -18.22 -23.69
CA LEU A 250 -1.80 -17.44 -22.53
C LEU A 250 -2.77 -16.32 -22.95
N ARG A 251 -2.55 -15.71 -24.12
CA ARG A 251 -3.48 -14.74 -24.70
C ARG A 251 -4.82 -15.38 -25.06
N ALA A 252 -4.82 -16.60 -25.60
CA ALA A 252 -6.04 -17.36 -25.85
C ALA A 252 -6.80 -17.68 -24.54
N GLU A 253 -6.08 -18.04 -23.47
CA GLU A 253 -6.67 -18.22 -22.13
C GLU A 253 -7.27 -16.90 -21.59
N LEU A 254 -6.62 -15.76 -21.84
CA LEU A 254 -7.10 -14.42 -21.48
C LEU A 254 -8.37 -14.01 -22.25
N ALA A 255 -8.46 -14.40 -23.52
CA ALA A 255 -9.63 -14.17 -24.36
C ALA A 255 -10.83 -15.09 -24.00
N ASP A 256 -10.59 -16.20 -23.29
CA ASP A 256 -11.65 -17.10 -22.85
C ASP A 256 -12.45 -16.50 -21.69
N THR A 257 -13.66 -16.03 -22.00
CA THR A 257 -14.60 -15.46 -21.02
C THR A 257 -15.67 -16.43 -20.55
N ARG A 258 -15.55 -17.73 -20.87
CA ARG A 258 -16.53 -18.73 -20.43
C ARG A 258 -16.52 -18.85 -18.90
N PRO A 259 -17.65 -19.11 -18.24
CA PRO A 259 -17.67 -19.36 -16.81
C PRO A 259 -16.73 -20.49 -16.42
N GLY A 260 -15.82 -20.23 -15.48
CA GLY A 260 -14.81 -21.19 -15.04
C GLY A 260 -13.55 -21.24 -15.90
N ALA A 261 -13.43 -20.40 -16.93
CA ALA A 261 -12.17 -20.19 -17.64
C ALA A 261 -11.11 -19.62 -16.69
N TRP A 262 -9.84 -19.96 -16.91
CA TRP A 262 -8.73 -19.66 -16.00
C TRP A 262 -8.65 -18.18 -15.58
N CYS A 263 -8.78 -17.26 -16.54
CA CYS A 263 -8.69 -15.82 -16.30
C CYS A 263 -9.96 -15.20 -15.70
N THR A 264 -11.00 -16.02 -15.47
CA THR A 264 -12.27 -15.61 -14.84
C THR A 264 -12.40 -16.08 -13.39
N LEU A 265 -11.48 -16.93 -12.92
CA LEU A 265 -11.50 -17.48 -11.57
C LEU A 265 -11.11 -16.42 -10.53
N GLU A 266 -11.82 -16.36 -9.40
CA GLU A 266 -11.64 -15.33 -8.35
C GLU A 266 -10.96 -15.96 -7.12
N TRP A 267 -9.82 -15.40 -6.70
CA TRP A 267 -9.11 -15.74 -5.46
C TRP A 267 -8.16 -14.59 -5.06
N PRO A 268 -7.76 -14.49 -3.78
CA PRO A 268 -6.88 -13.42 -3.33
C PRO A 268 -5.46 -13.56 -3.89
N GLY A 269 -4.98 -12.51 -4.54
CA GLY A 269 -3.70 -12.51 -5.25
C GLY A 269 -3.81 -12.98 -6.70
N ASN A 270 -4.99 -12.92 -7.32
CA ASN A 270 -5.18 -13.21 -8.75
C ASN A 270 -4.88 -11.99 -9.65
N GLY A 271 -4.37 -10.90 -9.08
CA GLY A 271 -4.02 -9.70 -9.82
C GLY A 271 -5.18 -8.74 -10.09
N ARG A 272 -6.39 -9.00 -9.57
CA ARG A 272 -7.57 -8.16 -9.73
C ARG A 272 -8.13 -7.77 -8.37
N CYS A 273 -8.24 -6.47 -8.13
CA CYS A 273 -8.82 -5.99 -6.88
C CYS A 273 -10.36 -6.09 -6.89
N GLU A 274 -10.87 -7.23 -6.41
CA GLU A 274 -12.31 -7.51 -6.32
C GLU A 274 -12.99 -6.75 -5.17
N ALA A 275 -14.33 -6.66 -5.20
CA ALA A 275 -15.07 -5.83 -4.25
C ALA A 275 -14.91 -6.29 -2.79
N ILE A 276 -14.89 -7.60 -2.56
CA ILE A 276 -14.70 -8.18 -1.22
C ILE A 276 -13.30 -7.89 -0.68
N GLU A 277 -12.29 -7.85 -1.56
CA GLU A 277 -10.89 -7.64 -1.20
C GLU A 277 -10.58 -6.19 -0.81
N ARG A 278 -11.51 -5.26 -1.04
CA ARG A 278 -11.39 -3.87 -0.59
C ARG A 278 -11.85 -3.69 0.86
N THR A 279 -12.36 -4.73 1.49
CA THR A 279 -12.82 -4.71 2.88
C THR A 279 -11.68 -5.09 3.82
N ALA A 280 -11.68 -4.52 5.04
CA ALA A 280 -10.65 -4.83 6.04
C ALA A 280 -10.62 -6.32 6.44
N ALA A 281 -11.76 -7.01 6.38
CA ALA A 281 -11.88 -8.41 6.76
C ALA A 281 -11.25 -9.38 5.73
N HIS A 282 -11.24 -9.02 4.45
CA HIS A 282 -10.80 -9.91 3.35
C HIS A 282 -9.73 -9.27 2.47
N HIS A 283 -8.96 -8.33 3.02
CA HIS A 283 -8.05 -7.49 2.25
C HIS A 283 -6.92 -8.27 1.56
N SER A 284 -6.84 -8.18 0.23
CA SER A 284 -5.65 -8.59 -0.54
C SER A 284 -4.77 -7.37 -0.81
N PHE A 285 -3.58 -7.32 -0.19
CA PHE A 285 -2.65 -6.21 -0.38
C PHE A 285 -2.00 -6.23 -1.77
N GLU A 286 -1.66 -7.41 -2.28
CA GLU A 286 -1.07 -7.58 -3.61
C GLU A 286 -1.98 -7.04 -4.71
N ASP A 287 -3.29 -7.28 -4.62
CA ASP A 287 -4.25 -6.89 -5.64
C ASP A 287 -4.76 -5.46 -5.43
N CYS A 288 -5.21 -5.13 -4.23
CA CYS A 288 -5.83 -3.83 -3.93
C CYS A 288 -4.84 -2.76 -3.45
N GLY A 289 -3.64 -3.14 -2.99
CA GLY A 289 -2.73 -2.23 -2.31
C GLY A 289 -3.19 -1.83 -0.92
N PRO A 290 -2.63 -0.78 -0.30
CA PRO A 290 -3.04 -0.36 1.03
C PRO A 290 -4.53 0.03 1.03
N LEU A 291 -5.26 -0.41 2.08
CA LEU A 291 -6.65 0.00 2.28
C LEU A 291 -6.71 1.53 2.36
N ARG A 292 -7.47 2.13 1.45
CA ARG A 292 -7.76 3.56 1.53
C ARG A 292 -8.73 3.79 2.70
N ARG A 293 -8.36 4.67 3.63
CA ARG A 293 -9.29 5.13 4.66
C ARG A 293 -10.45 5.84 3.97
N ARG A 294 -11.69 5.61 4.43
CA ARG A 294 -12.83 6.41 3.96
C ARG A 294 -12.59 7.86 4.37
N SER A 295 -12.92 8.80 3.51
CA SER A 295 -12.80 10.24 3.76
C SER A 295 -13.58 10.71 5.00
N SER A 296 -14.51 9.91 5.51
CA SER A 296 -15.28 10.17 6.74
C SER A 296 -14.46 10.05 8.03
N ASP A 297 -13.27 9.44 8.00
CA ASP A 297 -12.50 9.11 9.22
C ASP A 297 -11.30 10.05 9.44
N LEU A 298 -11.20 11.15 8.68
CA LEU A 298 -10.20 12.20 8.86
C LEU A 298 -10.83 13.38 9.62
N PRO A 299 -10.28 13.80 10.78
CA PRO A 299 -10.69 15.05 11.39
C PRO A 299 -10.17 16.21 10.55
N GLY A 300 -11.08 16.81 9.77
CA GLY A 300 -10.92 18.16 9.22
C GLY A 300 -9.81 18.34 8.18
N THR A 301 -10.03 17.85 6.96
CA THR A 301 -9.57 18.57 5.76
C THR A 301 -10.73 18.58 4.78
N ALA A 302 -11.41 19.73 4.70
CA ALA A 302 -12.32 19.99 3.60
C ALA A 302 -11.45 20.15 2.35
N GLU A 303 -11.32 19.08 1.57
CA GLU A 303 -10.69 19.16 0.27
C GLU A 303 -11.69 19.81 -0.70
N VAL A 304 -11.28 20.94 -1.23
CA VAL A 304 -11.96 21.71 -2.27
C VAL A 304 -12.11 20.81 -3.49
N VAL A 305 -13.35 20.44 -3.80
CA VAL A 305 -13.68 19.76 -5.05
C VAL A 305 -13.59 20.79 -6.17
N GLU A 306 -12.48 20.80 -6.91
CA GLU A 306 -12.50 21.31 -8.28
C GLU A 306 -13.23 20.29 -9.16
N PRO A 307 -14.32 20.66 -9.85
CA PRO A 307 -15.00 19.74 -10.75
C PRO A 307 -14.23 19.62 -12.08
N GLU A 308 -13.89 18.38 -12.47
CA GLU A 308 -13.43 18.05 -13.82
C GLU A 308 -14.51 18.40 -14.87
N PRO A 309 -14.10 18.75 -16.11
CA PRO A 309 -15.00 19.29 -17.12
C PRO A 309 -15.92 18.21 -17.69
N ALA A 310 -17.23 18.47 -17.59
CA ALA A 310 -18.25 17.66 -18.23
C ALA A 310 -18.18 17.79 -19.77
N ALA A 311 -18.40 16.65 -20.42
CA ALA A 311 -18.45 16.47 -21.87
C ALA A 311 -19.28 17.55 -22.60
N SER A 312 -18.75 17.97 -23.75
CA SER A 312 -19.35 18.93 -24.66
C SER A 312 -20.69 18.43 -25.21
N VAL A 313 -21.77 19.07 -24.76
CA VAL A 313 -23.03 19.13 -25.49
C VAL A 313 -23.27 20.58 -25.84
N ALA A 314 -23.22 20.89 -27.13
CA ALA A 314 -23.59 22.19 -27.67
C ALA A 314 -25.07 22.45 -27.37
N VAL A 315 -25.41 23.71 -27.07
CA VAL A 315 -26.59 24.46 -27.57
C VAL A 315 -26.74 25.76 -26.72
N THR A 316 -26.47 26.88 -27.40
CA THR A 316 -27.04 28.24 -27.29
C THR A 316 -27.55 28.79 -25.94
N SER A 317 -27.01 29.94 -25.52
CA SER A 317 -27.65 30.91 -24.59
C SER A 317 -28.90 31.54 -25.24
N PRO A 318 -29.89 32.05 -24.45
CA PRO A 318 -29.73 33.33 -23.74
C PRO A 318 -30.34 33.42 -22.32
N GLU A 319 -29.64 34.19 -21.47
CA GLU A 319 -30.11 35.23 -20.55
C GLU A 319 -31.46 35.07 -19.80
N VAL A 320 -31.39 34.82 -18.48
CA VAL A 320 -32.47 35.16 -17.51
C VAL A 320 -31.86 35.53 -16.14
N LEU A 321 -32.23 36.71 -15.61
CA LEU A 321 -31.90 37.20 -14.27
C LEU A 321 -32.53 36.34 -13.15
N PRO A 322 -31.85 36.08 -12.02
CA PRO A 322 -32.41 35.29 -10.91
C PRO A 322 -33.38 36.11 -10.03
N THR A 323 -34.58 35.55 -9.83
CA THR A 323 -35.77 36.17 -9.19
C THR A 323 -35.94 35.89 -7.70
N THR A 324 -34.90 35.45 -6.97
CA THR A 324 -35.08 35.01 -5.58
C THR A 324 -33.94 35.47 -4.65
N CYS A 325 -34.30 36.19 -3.58
CA CYS A 325 -33.38 36.53 -2.47
C CYS A 325 -33.27 35.35 -1.46
N PRO A 326 -32.13 35.21 -0.76
CA PRO A 326 -31.91 34.19 0.27
C PRO A 326 -32.80 34.36 1.53
N PRO A 327 -32.99 33.28 2.33
CA PRO A 327 -33.92 33.26 3.44
C PRO A 327 -33.61 34.32 4.51
N LYS A 328 -34.66 34.97 5.04
CA LYS A 328 -34.67 36.12 5.98
C LYS A 328 -34.38 37.51 5.37
N THR A 329 -34.53 37.66 4.06
CA THR A 329 -34.58 38.97 3.37
C THR A 329 -35.74 39.02 2.39
N GLN A 330 -36.35 40.19 2.16
CA GLN A 330 -37.44 40.36 1.20
C GLN A 330 -37.04 41.36 0.11
N LEU A 331 -37.48 41.08 -1.11
CA LEU A 331 -37.17 41.85 -2.31
C LEU A 331 -38.08 43.09 -2.34
N ARG A 332 -37.49 44.29 -2.27
CA ARG A 332 -38.22 45.56 -2.41
C ARG A 332 -37.47 46.42 -3.43
N ASN A 333 -38.15 46.79 -4.51
CA ASN A 333 -37.60 47.62 -5.60
C ASN A 333 -36.26 47.10 -6.19
N GLY A 334 -36.15 45.79 -6.40
CA GLY A 334 -34.98 45.17 -7.03
C GLY A 334 -33.73 45.02 -6.14
N LYS A 335 -33.82 45.28 -4.83
CA LYS A 335 -32.74 45.03 -3.87
C LYS A 335 -33.25 44.29 -2.63
N CYS A 336 -32.51 43.30 -2.14
CA CYS A 336 -32.85 42.53 -0.93
C CYS A 336 -32.56 43.37 0.33
N SER A 337 -33.51 43.45 1.28
CA SER A 337 -33.33 44.20 2.55
C SER A 337 -33.76 43.38 3.78
N ARG A 338 -33.14 43.64 4.94
CA ARG A 338 -33.23 42.83 6.17
C ARG A 338 -34.34 43.35 7.10
N LEU A 339 -35.27 42.47 7.52
CA LEU A 339 -36.37 42.82 8.44
C LEU A 339 -35.89 42.95 9.90
N GLN A 340 -36.29 44.02 10.59
CA GLN A 340 -36.02 44.27 12.02
C GLN A 340 -37.17 43.78 12.93
N LYS A 341 -36.77 42.93 13.90
CA LYS A 341 -37.21 42.71 15.29
C LYS A 341 -38.67 42.33 15.70
N LEU A 342 -38.68 41.32 16.60
CA LEU A 342 -39.65 40.80 17.59
C LEU A 342 -40.71 39.78 17.12
N PRO A 343 -41.15 38.83 17.99
CA PRO A 343 -40.54 38.26 19.20
C PRO A 343 -40.25 36.74 19.06
N GLU A 344 -39.51 36.24 20.03
CA GLU A 344 -38.99 34.88 20.21
C GLU A 344 -40.12 33.83 20.26
N LEU A 345 -40.20 32.99 19.21
CA LEU A 345 -41.02 31.79 19.20
C LEU A 345 -40.12 30.58 19.44
N GLN A 346 -40.26 30.03 20.63
CA GLN A 346 -39.67 28.78 21.08
C GLN A 346 -39.97 27.67 20.08
N VAL A 347 -38.92 27.08 19.51
CA VAL A 347 -39.01 25.77 18.87
C VAL A 347 -38.51 24.76 19.88
N THR A 348 -39.46 24.01 20.42
CA THR A 348 -39.29 22.82 21.25
C THR A 348 -38.35 21.83 20.56
N ALA A 349 -37.21 21.55 21.20
CA ALA A 349 -36.44 20.35 20.92
C ALA A 349 -37.27 19.11 21.34
N PRO A 350 -37.21 18.00 20.60
CA PRO A 350 -37.84 16.76 21.03
C PRO A 350 -37.18 16.28 22.32
N ALA A 351 -38.00 15.96 23.31
CA ALA A 351 -37.58 15.39 24.57
C ALA A 351 -36.90 14.03 24.32
N SER A 352 -35.57 13.99 24.37
CA SER A 352 -34.85 12.75 24.67
C SER A 352 -35.09 12.45 26.15
N SER A 353 -35.90 11.43 26.41
CA SER A 353 -36.10 10.91 27.75
C SER A 353 -34.74 10.59 28.38
N PRO A 354 -34.39 11.15 29.54
CA PRO A 354 -33.11 10.86 30.20
C PRO A 354 -33.10 9.38 30.60
N MET A 355 -32.20 8.62 29.97
CA MET A 355 -32.00 7.21 30.29
C MET A 355 -30.53 6.99 30.61
N CYS A 356 -30.30 6.71 31.89
CA CYS A 356 -29.01 6.30 32.41
C CYS A 356 -28.44 5.09 31.65
N GLY A 357 -27.19 5.20 31.21
CA GLY A 357 -26.44 4.21 30.44
C GLY A 357 -26.20 4.59 28.97
N ASN A 358 -26.41 5.85 28.58
CA ASN A 358 -26.16 6.33 27.21
C ASN A 358 -24.71 6.81 26.99
N GLY A 359 -23.87 6.76 28.05
CA GLY A 359 -22.46 7.14 28.02
C GLY A 359 -22.20 8.65 28.12
N VAL A 360 -23.24 9.48 28.28
CA VAL A 360 -23.12 10.94 28.37
C VAL A 360 -23.87 11.45 29.61
N CYS A 361 -23.15 12.11 30.52
CA CYS A 361 -23.77 12.72 31.70
C CYS A 361 -24.63 13.93 31.30
N ASP A 362 -25.92 13.70 31.03
CA ASP A 362 -26.87 14.71 30.61
C ASP A 362 -27.21 15.71 31.76
N PRO A 363 -27.66 16.95 31.46
CA PRO A 363 -27.91 17.98 32.48
C PRO A 363 -28.97 17.62 33.53
N HIS A 364 -29.85 16.66 33.23
CA HIS A 364 -30.88 16.16 34.14
C HIS A 364 -30.43 14.94 34.94
N GLU A 365 -29.21 14.46 34.70
CA GLU A 365 -28.60 13.36 35.42
C GLU A 365 -27.58 13.86 36.44
N SER A 366 -27.43 13.11 37.52
CA SER A 366 -26.47 13.40 38.56
C SER A 366 -25.92 12.12 39.15
N ARG A 367 -24.81 12.21 39.89
CA ARG A 367 -24.17 11.07 40.58
C ARG A 367 -25.11 10.27 41.51
N THR A 368 -26.27 10.84 41.90
CA THR A 368 -27.28 10.18 42.74
C THR A 368 -28.43 9.55 41.94
N THR A 369 -28.58 9.90 40.67
CA THR A 369 -29.65 9.44 39.77
C THR A 369 -29.14 8.51 38.67
N CYS A 370 -27.94 8.77 38.14
CA CYS A 370 -27.24 7.90 37.19
C CYS A 370 -25.72 7.94 37.43
N CYS A 371 -25.18 6.98 38.18
CA CYS A 371 -23.73 6.92 38.40
C CYS A 371 -22.93 6.25 37.27
N GLN A 372 -23.63 5.76 36.24
CA GLN A 372 -23.03 5.03 35.12
C GLN A 372 -22.45 6.00 34.09
N ASP A 373 -23.16 7.09 33.81
CA ASP A 373 -22.71 8.14 32.89
C ASP A 373 -22.08 9.33 33.64
N CYS A 374 -22.56 9.63 34.86
CA CYS A 374 -21.97 10.65 35.74
C CYS A 374 -21.11 10.01 36.83
N PRO A 375 -19.76 10.03 36.72
CA PRO A 375 -18.88 9.26 37.59
C PRO A 375 -18.97 9.65 39.07
N CYS A 376 -18.82 8.65 39.94
CA CYS A 376 -18.78 8.84 41.39
C CYS A 376 -17.49 9.55 41.82
N ALA A 377 -17.55 10.29 42.94
CA ALA A 377 -16.33 10.81 43.59
C ALA A 377 -15.45 9.64 44.08
N ASP A 378 -14.13 9.83 44.10
CA ASP A 378 -13.06 8.82 44.24
C ASP A 378 -13.19 7.75 45.36
N ARG A 379 -14.13 7.91 46.31
CA ARG A 379 -14.38 6.97 47.43
C ARG A 379 -15.70 6.20 47.33
N PHE A 380 -16.48 6.40 46.27
CA PHE A 380 -17.79 5.78 46.07
C PHE A 380 -17.78 4.93 44.80
N VAL A 381 -18.43 3.77 44.85
CA VAL A 381 -18.54 2.84 43.73
C VAL A 381 -19.98 2.81 43.24
N CYS A 382 -20.16 2.81 41.92
CA CYS A 382 -21.47 2.72 41.29
C CYS A 382 -21.99 1.27 41.41
N LYS A 383 -23.06 1.06 42.19
CA LYS A 383 -23.68 -0.27 42.39
C LYS A 383 -25.21 -0.19 42.37
N SER A 384 -25.83 -1.23 41.82
CA SER A 384 -27.28 -1.46 41.93
C SER A 384 -27.57 -2.54 43.00
N LEU A 385 -28.63 -2.34 43.80
CA LEU A 385 -29.07 -3.30 44.82
C LEU A 385 -30.09 -4.32 44.29
N ARG A 386 -30.77 -4.01 43.18
CA ARG A 386 -31.82 -4.86 42.60
C ARG A 386 -31.73 -4.83 41.08
N PRO A 387 -32.05 -5.93 40.37
CA PRO A 387 -31.93 -6.03 38.91
C PRO A 387 -32.71 -5.00 38.07
N ARG A 388 -33.58 -4.18 38.69
CA ARG A 388 -34.41 -3.17 38.03
C ARG A 388 -34.32 -1.77 38.66
N GLU A 389 -33.37 -1.54 39.57
CA GLU A 389 -33.16 -0.22 40.18
C GLU A 389 -31.93 0.45 39.57
N PRO A 390 -32.00 1.74 39.18
CA PRO A 390 -30.88 2.44 38.57
C PRO A 390 -29.70 2.50 39.55
N PRO A 391 -28.45 2.26 39.08
CA PRO A 391 -27.29 2.20 39.95
C PRO A 391 -26.99 3.59 40.55
N ARG A 392 -26.58 3.62 41.83
CA ARG A 392 -26.25 4.86 42.55
C ARG A 392 -24.87 4.77 43.22
N CYS A 393 -24.19 5.91 43.38
CA CYS A 393 -22.92 5.97 44.09
C CYS A 393 -23.11 5.60 45.57
N ARG A 394 -22.38 4.58 46.04
CA ARG A 394 -22.40 4.15 47.44
C ARG A 394 -20.99 3.94 47.97
N ALA A 395 -20.81 4.19 49.27
CA ALA A 395 -19.53 3.99 49.93
C ALA A 395 -19.14 2.52 49.80
N ALA A 396 -17.89 2.24 49.46
CA ALA A 396 -17.37 0.89 49.48
C ALA A 396 -17.37 0.42 50.95
N LEU A 397 -18.35 -0.39 51.34
CA LEU A 397 -18.24 -1.20 52.55
C LEU A 397 -17.08 -2.16 52.31
N GLN A 398 -15.93 -1.89 52.94
CA GLN A 398 -14.88 -2.89 53.11
C GLN A 398 -15.48 -4.06 53.92
N PRO A 399 -15.12 -5.31 53.61
CA PRO A 399 -15.69 -6.49 54.26
C PRO A 399 -15.49 -6.51 55.77
#